data_AF-A0A9J5X4H0-F1
#
_entry.id   AF-A0A9J5X4H0-F1
#
_cell.length_a   1.000
_cell.length_b   1.000
_cell.length_c   1.000
_cell.angle_alpha   90.00
_cell.angle_beta   90.00
_cell.angle_gamma   90.00
#
_symmetry.space_group_name_H-M   'P 1'
#
loop_
_entity.id
_entity.type
_entity.pdbx_description
1 polymer ?
#
loop_
_entity_poly.entity_id
_entity_poly.type
_entity_poly.pdbx_seq_one_letter_code
_entity_poly.pdbx_strand_id
1 'polypeptide(L)'
;MNRGRAIEPDEIPVEFWKSTNKAGIEWLTGLFNGCQIAKPYYEDLGESGGDEVLIDETWNGVNARLEVWRQTLESKGFRLSRTKTEYLGCKFSDALDETNGEVSLATQIIPKKESFKYLGSVIQGSGDIDDDVTHHIGVAWRKWRLASGVLCDKKIPPKLKGKFYRVVVRPALLYGAECWPVKNAHVQKMHVEEMRMLR
;
A
#
# COMPACT_ATOMS: atom_id res chain seq x y z
N MET A 1 26.28 -8.78 -25.75
CA MET A 1 24.80 -8.73 -25.68
C MET A 1 24.43 -8.19 -24.31
N ASN A 2 24.15 -6.89 -24.21
CA ASN A 2 23.88 -6.24 -22.93
C ASN A 2 22.49 -6.65 -22.43
N ARG A 3 22.44 -7.19 -21.22
CA ARG A 3 21.21 -7.57 -20.51
C ARG A 3 20.43 -6.29 -20.21
N GLY A 4 19.36 -6.05 -20.96
CA GLY A 4 18.48 -4.91 -20.76
C GLY A 4 17.95 -4.89 -19.33
N ARG A 5 18.27 -3.81 -18.62
CA ARG A 5 17.78 -3.46 -17.28
C ARG A 5 16.26 -3.39 -17.34
N ALA A 6 15.57 -3.90 -16.31
CA ALA A 6 14.14 -3.62 -16.16
C ALA A 6 13.99 -2.12 -15.89
N ILE A 7 13.15 -1.46 -16.69
CA ILE A 7 12.84 -0.03 -16.55
C ILE A 7 12.01 0.11 -15.27
N GLU A 8 12.50 0.90 -14.31
CA GLU A 8 11.77 1.16 -13.08
C GLU A 8 10.57 2.10 -13.37
N PRO A 9 9.46 2.05 -12.63
CA PRO A 9 8.29 2.89 -12.90
C PRO A 9 8.59 4.40 -12.90
N ASP A 10 9.56 4.82 -12.09
CA ASP A 10 10.14 6.16 -12.02
C ASP A 10 10.99 6.54 -13.25
N GLU A 11 11.32 5.58 -14.11
CA GLU A 11 11.97 5.77 -15.40
C GLU A 11 10.96 5.79 -16.57
N ILE A 12 9.65 5.63 -16.33
CA ILE A 12 8.60 5.75 -17.36
C ILE A 12 8.28 7.24 -17.56
N PRO A 13 8.60 7.84 -18.72
CA PRO A 13 8.35 9.26 -18.95
C PRO A 13 6.86 9.56 -18.86
N VAL A 14 6.49 10.71 -18.27
CA VAL A 14 5.10 11.18 -18.20
C VAL A 14 4.42 11.25 -19.58
N GLU A 15 5.24 11.42 -20.63
CA GLU A 15 4.82 11.42 -22.02
C GLU A 15 4.31 10.05 -22.51
N PHE A 16 4.76 8.95 -21.90
CA PHE A 16 4.23 7.60 -22.20
C PHE A 16 2.76 7.50 -21.78
N TRP A 17 2.43 7.96 -20.57
CA TRP A 17 1.06 7.99 -20.05
C TRP A 17 0.15 8.93 -20.84
N LYS A 18 0.70 10.03 -21.36
CA LYS A 18 0.00 10.93 -22.30
C LYS A 18 -0.16 10.34 -23.71
N SER A 19 0.72 9.42 -24.12
CA SER A 19 0.71 8.78 -25.44
C SER A 19 -0.20 7.54 -25.54
N THR A 20 -0.61 6.96 -24.40
CA THR A 20 -1.62 5.91 -24.38
C THR A 20 -2.95 6.46 -24.89
N ASN A 21 -3.28 6.13 -26.14
CA ASN A 21 -4.57 6.45 -26.73
C ASN A 21 -5.71 5.80 -25.94
N LYS A 22 -6.96 6.14 -26.27
CA LYS A 22 -8.16 5.58 -25.62
C LYS A 22 -8.12 4.04 -25.53
N ALA A 23 -7.59 3.36 -26.54
CA ALA A 23 -7.44 1.91 -26.53
C ALA A 23 -6.37 1.42 -25.52
N GLY A 24 -5.31 2.19 -25.27
CA GLY A 24 -4.33 1.91 -24.21
C GLY A 24 -4.92 2.06 -22.81
N ILE A 25 -5.76 3.07 -22.58
CA ILE A 25 -6.48 3.27 -21.31
C ILE A 25 -7.56 2.19 -21.12
N GLU A 26 -8.32 1.86 -22.16
CA GLU A 26 -9.32 0.78 -22.14
C GLU A 26 -8.66 -0.59 -21.92
N TRP A 27 -7.49 -0.82 -22.50
CA TRP A 27 -6.70 -2.02 -22.28
C TRP A 27 -6.16 -2.11 -20.84
N LEU A 28 -5.60 -1.03 -20.29
CA LEU A 28 -5.18 -0.98 -18.88
C LEU A 28 -6.38 -1.21 -17.98
N THR A 29 -7.50 -0.55 -18.25
CA THR A 29 -8.75 -0.71 -17.50
C THR A 29 -9.26 -2.15 -17.58
N GLY A 30 -9.19 -2.81 -18.75
CA GLY A 30 -9.54 -4.22 -18.90
C GLY A 30 -8.57 -5.19 -18.21
N LEU A 31 -7.27 -4.91 -18.28
CA LEU A 31 -6.20 -5.66 -17.60
C LEU A 31 -6.39 -5.61 -16.08
N PHE A 32 -6.69 -4.41 -15.57
CA PHE A 32 -6.94 -4.20 -14.15
C PHE A 32 -8.30 -4.81 -13.74
N ASN A 33 -9.37 -4.63 -14.51
CA ASN A 33 -10.70 -5.16 -14.15
C ASN A 33 -10.84 -6.70 -14.27
N GLY A 34 -10.01 -7.36 -15.08
CA GLY A 34 -10.02 -8.83 -15.23
C GLY A 34 -9.38 -9.58 -14.06
N CYS A 35 -8.57 -8.88 -13.25
CA CYS A 35 -8.12 -9.34 -11.94
C CYS A 35 -9.01 -8.67 -10.89
N GLN A 36 -9.52 -9.39 -9.89
CA GLN A 36 -10.21 -8.71 -8.78
C GLN A 36 -9.17 -7.94 -7.96
N ILE A 37 -8.91 -6.72 -8.40
CA ILE A 37 -8.13 -5.74 -7.65
C ILE A 37 -9.09 -5.23 -6.59
N ALA A 38 -8.73 -5.40 -5.32
CA ALA A 38 -9.33 -4.58 -4.27
C ALA A 38 -8.93 -3.13 -4.54
N LYS A 39 -9.76 -2.39 -5.28
CA LYS A 39 -9.72 -0.93 -5.28
C LYS A 39 -10.56 -0.45 -4.10
N PRO A 40 -9.99 -0.10 -2.95
CA PRO A 40 -10.64 0.88 -2.11
C PRO A 40 -10.64 2.21 -2.91
N TYR A 41 -11.81 2.82 -3.02
CA TYR A 41 -12.10 4.06 -3.72
C TYR A 41 -11.06 5.17 -3.44
N TYR A 42 -10.55 5.88 -4.46
CA TYR A 42 -10.99 7.24 -4.84
C TYR A 42 -10.16 7.85 -5.99
N GLU A 43 -10.84 8.72 -6.75
CA GLU A 43 -10.30 9.72 -7.67
C GLU A 43 -9.43 10.77 -6.95
N ASP A 44 -8.54 11.40 -7.72
CA ASP A 44 -7.72 12.58 -7.42
C ASP A 44 -6.63 12.44 -6.34
N LEU A 45 -5.42 12.13 -6.81
CA LEU A 45 -4.29 13.06 -6.89
C LEU A 45 -3.03 12.32 -7.40
N GLY A 46 -2.54 12.72 -8.58
CA GLY A 46 -1.13 12.67 -8.98
C GLY A 46 -0.39 11.32 -8.86
N GLU A 47 -0.31 10.61 -10.00
CA GLU A 47 0.82 9.78 -10.43
C GLU A 47 1.61 9.02 -9.34
N SER A 48 1.16 7.81 -9.02
CA SER A 48 2.04 6.73 -8.54
C SER A 48 1.68 5.44 -9.27
N GLY A 49 1.80 5.45 -10.60
CA GLY A 49 1.52 4.29 -11.45
C GLY A 49 2.69 3.31 -11.43
N GLY A 50 2.66 2.34 -10.53
CA GLY A 50 3.70 1.29 -10.48
C GLY A 50 3.45 0.17 -9.47
N ASP A 51 2.70 0.44 -8.41
CA ASP A 51 2.35 -0.58 -7.41
C ASP A 51 0.97 -1.17 -7.74
N GLU A 52 0.95 -2.45 -8.10
CA GLU A 52 -0.29 -3.19 -8.33
C GLU A 52 -0.38 -4.41 -7.42
N VAL A 53 -1.58 -4.70 -6.92
CA VAL A 53 -1.85 -5.85 -6.06
C VAL A 53 -2.77 -6.85 -6.76
N LEU A 54 -2.30 -8.09 -6.89
CA LEU A 54 -3.09 -9.22 -7.37
C LEU A 54 -3.64 -10.00 -6.17
N ILE A 55 -4.94 -10.28 -6.18
CA ILE A 55 -5.62 -10.99 -5.09
C ILE A 55 -6.35 -12.21 -5.67
N ASP A 56 -6.20 -13.34 -4.98
CA ASP A 56 -6.92 -14.58 -5.25
C ASP A 56 -7.16 -15.32 -3.94
N GLU A 57 -8.20 -16.15 -3.89
CA GLU A 57 -8.51 -17.02 -2.76
C GLU A 57 -7.56 -18.22 -2.67
N THR A 58 -6.91 -18.58 -3.79
CA THR A 58 -6.06 -19.78 -3.89
C THR A 58 -4.66 -19.46 -4.43
N TRP A 59 -3.65 -20.19 -3.96
CA TRP A 59 -2.27 -20.09 -4.48
C TRP A 59 -2.19 -20.37 -5.99
N ASN A 60 -2.97 -21.34 -6.47
CA ASN A 60 -3.02 -21.67 -7.90
C ASN A 60 -3.61 -20.52 -8.72
N GLY A 61 -4.64 -19.86 -8.19
CA GLY A 61 -5.22 -18.70 -8.84
C GLY A 61 -4.29 -17.48 -8.83
N VAL A 62 -3.55 -17.22 -7.72
CA VAL A 62 -2.49 -16.19 -7.70
C VAL A 62 -1.45 -16.47 -8.79
N ASN A 63 -0.94 -17.72 -8.88
CA ASN A 63 0.04 -18.11 -9.90
C ASN A 63 -0.49 -17.95 -11.33
N ALA A 64 -1.75 -18.37 -11.58
CA ALA A 64 -2.38 -18.23 -12.88
C ALA A 64 -2.53 -16.76 -13.29
N ARG A 65 -3.03 -15.91 -12.38
CA ARG A 65 -3.17 -14.46 -12.64
C ARG A 65 -1.82 -13.80 -12.84
N LEU A 66 -0.83 -14.11 -12.00
CA LEU A 66 0.52 -13.57 -12.11
C LEU A 66 1.16 -13.90 -13.47
N GLU A 67 0.96 -15.12 -13.97
CA GLU A 67 1.49 -15.54 -15.27
C GLU A 67 0.78 -14.83 -16.44
N VAL A 68 -0.55 -14.69 -16.39
CA VAL A 68 -1.30 -13.88 -17.36
C VAL A 68 -0.79 -12.43 -17.35
N TRP A 69 -0.58 -11.87 -16.16
CA TRP A 69 -0.05 -10.52 -15.98
C TRP A 69 1.35 -10.37 -16.57
N ARG A 70 2.25 -11.31 -16.27
CA ARG A 70 3.61 -11.35 -16.80
C ARG A 70 3.61 -11.36 -18.34
N GLN A 71 2.87 -12.27 -18.96
CA GLN A 71 2.79 -12.38 -20.41
C GLN A 71 2.21 -11.12 -21.05
N THR A 72 1.18 -10.55 -20.43
CA THR A 72 0.51 -9.34 -20.92
C THR A 72 1.44 -8.13 -20.90
N LEU A 73 2.18 -7.94 -19.80
CA LEU A 73 3.18 -6.89 -19.66
C LEU A 73 4.36 -7.08 -20.63
N GLU A 74 4.89 -8.31 -20.73
CA GLU A 74 5.99 -8.62 -21.64
C GLU A 74 5.62 -8.41 -23.11
N SER A 75 4.38 -8.71 -23.50
CA SER A 75 3.87 -8.44 -24.86
C SER A 75 3.89 -6.95 -25.24
N LYS A 76 3.91 -6.06 -24.23
CA LYS A 76 3.98 -4.60 -24.38
C LYS A 76 5.37 -4.04 -24.08
N GLY A 77 6.38 -4.90 -23.88
CA GLY A 77 7.76 -4.51 -23.59
C GLY A 77 8.05 -4.21 -22.12
N PHE A 78 7.09 -4.42 -21.21
CA PHE A 78 7.29 -4.27 -19.76
C PHE A 78 7.80 -5.57 -19.13
N ARG A 79 8.45 -5.45 -17.97
CA ARG A 79 8.93 -6.61 -17.20
C ARG A 79 8.63 -6.41 -15.73
N LEU A 80 8.16 -7.47 -15.09
CA LEU A 80 7.98 -7.51 -13.65
C LEU A 80 9.34 -7.56 -12.94
N SER A 81 9.50 -6.74 -11.90
CA SER A 81 10.72 -6.73 -11.09
C SER A 81 10.71 -7.87 -10.08
N ARG A 82 11.49 -8.91 -10.36
CA ARG A 82 11.58 -10.11 -9.51
C ARG A 82 12.05 -9.83 -8.08
N THR A 83 12.79 -8.75 -7.87
CA THR A 83 13.31 -8.37 -6.55
C THR A 83 12.37 -7.46 -5.77
N LYS A 84 11.41 -6.81 -6.45
CA LYS A 84 10.40 -5.95 -5.81
C LYS A 84 9.06 -6.67 -5.64
N THR A 85 8.78 -7.70 -6.44
CA THR A 85 7.58 -8.52 -6.27
C THR A 85 7.73 -9.40 -5.03
N GLU A 86 6.76 -9.30 -4.13
CA GLU A 86 6.64 -10.09 -2.91
C GLU A 86 5.19 -10.60 -2.84
N TYR A 87 4.93 -11.66 -2.06
CA TYR A 87 3.56 -12.11 -1.82
C TYR A 87 3.24 -12.17 -0.33
N LEU A 88 1.98 -11.90 -0.01
CA LEU A 88 1.41 -12.05 1.32
C LEU A 88 0.34 -13.13 1.28
N GLY A 89 0.46 -14.14 2.15
CA GLY A 89 -0.62 -15.11 2.36
C GLY A 89 -1.49 -14.66 3.52
N CYS A 90 -2.78 -14.40 3.28
CA CYS A 90 -3.70 -14.03 4.34
C CYS A 90 -4.49 -15.26 4.82
N LYS A 91 -4.39 -15.58 6.11
CA LYS A 91 -5.15 -16.68 6.72
C LYS A 91 -6.38 -16.13 7.42
N PHE A 92 -7.47 -15.96 6.68
CA PHE A 92 -8.73 -15.46 7.23
C PHE A 92 -9.61 -16.55 7.84
N SER A 93 -9.25 -17.84 7.70
CA SER A 93 -9.97 -18.97 8.30
C SER A 93 -9.00 -19.96 8.95
N ASP A 94 -9.47 -20.59 10.04
CA ASP A 94 -8.75 -21.65 10.80
C ASP A 94 -8.78 -23.02 10.08
N ALA A 95 -9.14 -23.06 8.80
CA ALA A 95 -9.13 -24.29 8.04
C ALA A 95 -7.69 -24.78 7.88
N LEU A 96 -7.40 -25.92 8.51
CA LEU A 96 -6.17 -26.69 8.38
C LEU A 96 -6.00 -27.14 6.93
N ASP A 97 -5.50 -26.27 6.07
CA ASP A 97 -4.84 -26.71 4.84
C ASP A 97 -3.40 -26.18 4.85
N GLU A 98 -2.54 -27.03 5.43
CA GLU A 98 -1.08 -26.89 5.44
C GLU A 98 -0.44 -27.15 4.06
N THR A 99 -1.15 -26.89 2.97
CA THR A 99 -0.49 -26.78 1.67
C THR A 99 0.02 -25.36 1.51
N ASN A 100 1.22 -25.12 2.03
CA ASN A 100 2.00 -23.91 1.80
C ASN A 100 2.33 -23.84 0.30
N GLY A 101 1.37 -23.36 -0.52
CA GLY A 101 1.59 -23.18 -1.94
C GLY A 101 2.67 -22.14 -2.17
N GLU A 102 3.62 -22.45 -3.06
CA GLU A 102 4.65 -21.50 -3.46
C GLU A 102 4.17 -20.66 -4.64
N VAL A 103 4.37 -19.34 -4.57
CA VAL A 103 4.19 -18.45 -5.71
C VAL A 103 5.50 -18.35 -6.45
N SER A 104 5.49 -18.61 -7.76
CA SER A 104 6.68 -18.52 -8.59
C SER A 104 6.44 -17.66 -9.82
N LEU A 105 7.44 -16.85 -10.16
CA LEU A 105 7.45 -16.03 -11.36
C LEU A 105 8.55 -16.52 -12.28
N ALA A 106 8.16 -17.12 -13.42
CA ALA A 106 9.09 -17.68 -14.41
C ALA A 106 10.21 -18.49 -13.73
N THR A 107 9.79 -19.56 -13.04
CA THR A 107 10.58 -20.54 -12.27
C THR A 107 11.31 -20.03 -11.03
N GLN A 108 11.22 -18.74 -10.69
CA GLN A 108 11.80 -18.21 -9.44
C GLN A 108 10.73 -18.07 -8.37
N ILE A 109 10.98 -18.62 -7.18
CA ILE A 109 10.08 -18.46 -6.03
C ILE A 109 10.11 -17.00 -5.57
N ILE A 110 8.93 -16.40 -5.47
CA ILE A 110 8.75 -15.05 -4.92
C ILE A 110 8.86 -15.14 -3.38
N PRO A 111 9.52 -14.19 -2.70
CA PRO A 111 9.58 -14.21 -1.25
C PRO A 111 8.20 -13.99 -0.63
N LYS A 112 7.84 -14.86 0.33
CA LYS A 112 6.70 -14.67 1.23
C LYS A 112 7.03 -13.61 2.27
N LYS A 113 6.07 -12.73 2.56
CA LYS A 113 6.12 -11.81 3.70
C LYS A 113 4.98 -12.08 4.67
N GLU A 114 5.16 -11.63 5.91
CA GLU A 114 4.12 -11.62 6.95
C GLU A 114 3.41 -10.27 7.02
N SER A 115 4.09 -9.20 6.60
CA SER A 115 3.51 -7.89 6.40
C SER A 115 4.23 -7.16 5.26
N PHE A 116 3.51 -6.27 4.58
CA PHE A 116 4.10 -5.38 3.57
C PHE A 116 3.46 -4.00 3.63
N LYS A 117 4.19 -3.00 3.15
CA LYS A 117 3.69 -1.62 3.10
C LYS A 117 3.08 -1.34 1.74
N TYR A 118 1.86 -0.82 1.70
CA TYR A 118 1.14 -0.44 0.49
C TYR A 118 0.45 0.90 0.69
N LEU A 119 0.72 1.86 -0.21
CA LEU A 119 0.12 3.20 -0.21
C LEU A 119 0.12 3.93 1.14
N GLY A 120 1.14 3.67 1.97
CA GLY A 120 1.28 4.30 3.29
C GLY A 120 0.74 3.48 4.45
N SER A 121 -0.02 2.42 4.20
CA SER A 121 -0.51 1.48 5.21
C SER A 121 0.34 0.20 5.26
N VAL A 122 0.32 -0.50 6.39
CA VAL A 122 0.95 -1.80 6.59
C VAL A 122 -0.13 -2.88 6.62
N ILE A 123 -0.05 -3.82 5.67
CA ILE A 123 -1.00 -4.92 5.56
C ILE A 123 -0.35 -6.16 6.19
N GLN A 124 -1.01 -6.76 7.17
CA GLN A 124 -0.56 -7.98 7.85
C GLN A 124 -1.34 -9.20 7.34
N GLY A 125 -0.64 -10.31 7.12
CA GLY A 125 -1.25 -11.57 6.65
C GLY A 125 -2.16 -12.23 7.70
N SER A 126 -2.03 -11.83 8.98
CA SER A 126 -2.94 -12.22 10.05
C SER A 126 -4.32 -11.54 9.95
N GLY A 127 -4.43 -10.46 9.17
CA GLY A 127 -5.61 -9.59 9.17
C GLY A 127 -5.71 -8.66 10.38
N ASP A 128 -4.72 -8.66 11.28
CA ASP A 128 -4.65 -7.65 12.34
C ASP A 128 -4.17 -6.30 11.78
N ILE A 129 -4.40 -5.24 12.55
CA ILE A 129 -4.03 -3.85 12.22
C ILE A 129 -3.00 -3.29 13.19
N ASP A 130 -2.43 -4.11 14.07
CA ASP A 130 -1.49 -3.65 15.10
C ASP A 130 -0.25 -2.97 14.52
N ASP A 131 0.30 -3.54 13.44
CA ASP A 131 1.45 -2.94 12.75
C ASP A 131 1.07 -1.64 12.07
N ASP A 132 -0.13 -1.58 11.48
CA ASP A 132 -0.60 -0.38 10.77
C ASP A 132 -0.87 0.77 11.74
N VAL A 133 -1.56 0.49 12.85
CA VAL A 133 -1.78 1.44 13.94
C VAL A 133 -0.44 1.96 14.47
N THR A 134 0.54 1.08 14.67
CA THR A 134 1.88 1.46 15.13
C THR A 134 2.62 2.31 14.08
N HIS A 135 2.49 1.97 12.79
CA HIS A 135 3.03 2.74 11.68
C HIS A 135 2.47 4.17 11.67
N HIS A 136 1.14 4.31 11.70
CA HIS A 136 0.45 5.60 11.67
C HIS A 136 0.76 6.46 12.89
N ILE A 137 0.86 5.88 14.09
CA ILE A 137 1.36 6.57 15.29
C ILE A 137 2.77 7.12 15.05
N GLY A 138 3.67 6.31 14.47
CA GLY A 138 5.02 6.75 14.13
C GLY A 138 5.07 7.87 13.08
N VAL A 139 4.22 7.79 12.05
CA VAL A 139 4.08 8.85 11.02
C VAL A 139 3.56 10.14 11.65
N ALA A 140 2.52 10.05 12.47
CA ALA A 140 1.95 11.18 13.19
C ALA A 140 2.98 11.84 14.13
N TRP A 141 3.75 11.06 14.89
CA TRP A 141 4.84 11.58 15.72
C TRP A 141 5.92 12.31 14.90
N ARG A 142 6.26 11.81 13.71
CA ARG A 142 7.21 12.52 12.82
C ARG A 142 6.63 13.86 12.37
N LYS A 143 5.36 13.91 11.96
CA LYS A 143 4.68 15.17 11.60
C LYS A 143 4.62 16.13 12.78
N TRP A 144 4.30 15.63 13.98
CA TRP A 144 4.27 16.41 15.20
C TRP A 144 5.65 17.00 15.54
N ARG A 145 6.73 16.22 15.43
CA ARG A 145 8.10 16.69 15.70
C ARG A 145 8.51 17.81 14.74
N LEU A 146 8.17 17.69 13.46
CA LEU A 146 8.39 18.77 12.49
C LEU A 146 7.59 20.04 12.84
N ALA A 147 6.39 19.86 13.41
CA ALA A 147 5.52 20.93 13.86
C ALA A 147 5.84 21.49 15.27
N SER A 148 6.83 20.92 15.96
CA SER A 148 7.09 21.23 17.38
C SER A 148 7.40 22.70 17.63
N GLY A 149 8.01 23.41 16.68
CA GLY A 149 8.24 24.85 16.77
C GLY A 149 6.96 25.68 16.91
N VAL A 150 5.83 25.19 16.40
CA VAL A 150 4.50 25.82 16.57
C VAL A 150 3.77 25.23 17.78
N LEU A 151 3.80 23.90 17.92
CA LEU A 151 3.02 23.19 18.95
C LEU A 151 3.58 23.41 20.36
N CYS A 152 4.90 23.54 20.52
CA CYS A 152 5.54 23.75 21.80
C CYS A 152 5.77 25.23 22.16
N ASP A 153 5.57 26.18 21.22
CA ASP A 153 5.78 27.61 21.50
C ASP A 153 4.72 28.16 22.46
N LYS A 154 5.16 28.68 23.60
CA LYS A 154 4.29 29.27 24.63
C LYS A 154 3.56 30.53 24.15
N LYS A 155 4.07 31.22 23.11
CA LYS A 155 3.47 32.44 22.55
C LYS A 155 2.25 32.16 21.68
N ILE A 156 2.10 30.92 21.20
CA ILE A 156 1.02 30.57 20.28
C ILE A 156 -0.23 30.18 21.07
N PRO A 157 -1.40 30.79 20.80
CA PRO A 157 -2.64 30.47 21.51
C PRO A 157 -3.02 28.98 21.39
N PRO A 158 -3.49 28.33 22.46
CA PRO A 158 -3.87 26.91 22.44
C PRO A 158 -4.90 26.56 21.34
N LYS A 159 -5.84 27.46 21.07
CA LYS A 159 -6.83 27.30 19.99
C LYS A 159 -6.20 27.18 18.61
N LEU A 160 -5.10 27.89 18.35
CA LEU A 160 -4.37 27.82 17.08
C LEU A 160 -3.54 26.54 17.00
N LYS A 161 -2.90 26.12 18.10
CA LYS A 161 -2.20 24.83 18.19
C LYS A 161 -3.13 23.65 17.92
N GLY A 162 -4.34 23.67 18.48
CA GLY A 162 -5.35 22.64 18.23
C GLY A 162 -5.79 22.57 16.77
N LYS A 163 -5.97 23.73 16.10
CA LYS A 163 -6.22 23.76 14.65
C LYS A 163 -5.04 23.20 13.85
N PHE A 164 -3.82 23.58 14.21
CA PHE A 164 -2.62 23.09 13.54
C PHE A 164 -2.48 21.57 13.67
N TYR A 165 -2.67 21.03 14.88
CA TYR A 165 -2.68 19.58 15.13
C TYR A 165 -3.71 18.86 14.25
N ARG A 166 -4.95 19.38 14.21
CA ARG A 166 -6.05 18.78 13.43
C ARG A 166 -5.76 18.75 11.93
N VAL A 167 -4.98 19.69 11.41
CA VAL A 167 -4.66 19.80 9.97
C VAL A 167 -3.39 19.04 9.60
N VAL A 168 -2.38 18.99 10.47
CA VAL A 168 -1.04 18.47 10.12
C VAL A 168 -0.76 17.09 10.69
N VAL A 169 -1.20 16.82 11.91
CA VAL A 169 -0.83 15.60 12.65
C VAL A 169 -1.96 14.58 12.61
N ARG A 170 -3.20 15.00 12.88
CA ARG A 170 -4.37 14.11 12.95
C ARG A 170 -4.63 13.36 11.63
N PRO A 171 -4.51 13.95 10.43
CA PRO A 171 -4.70 13.21 9.19
C PRO A 171 -3.67 12.10 9.00
N ALA A 172 -2.41 12.33 9.40
CA ALA A 172 -1.38 11.29 9.34
C ALA A 172 -1.65 10.12 10.29
N LEU A 173 -2.30 10.38 11.43
CA LEU A 173 -2.68 9.36 12.40
C LEU A 173 -3.89 8.53 11.95
N LEU A 174 -4.84 9.14 11.23
CA LEU A 174 -6.15 8.56 10.92
C LEU A 174 -6.34 8.14 9.47
N TYR A 175 -5.38 8.40 8.58
CA TYR A 175 -5.47 8.00 7.18
C TYR A 175 -5.67 6.48 7.06
N GLY A 176 -6.70 6.05 6.33
CA GLY A 176 -7.03 4.63 6.12
C GLY A 176 -7.74 3.96 7.30
N ALA A 177 -7.98 4.67 8.40
CA ALA A 177 -8.60 4.11 9.59
C ALA A 177 -10.08 3.72 9.40
N GLU A 178 -10.75 4.28 8.38
CA GLU A 178 -12.10 3.92 7.96
C GLU A 178 -12.20 2.48 7.42
N CYS A 179 -11.09 1.90 6.97
CA CYS A 179 -11.03 0.53 6.46
C CYS A 179 -10.56 -0.49 7.50
N TRP A 180 -10.23 -0.04 8.72
CA TRP A 180 -9.70 -0.91 9.75
C TRP A 180 -10.80 -1.71 10.48
N PRO A 181 -10.59 -3.01 10.73
CA PRO A 181 -11.35 -3.77 11.73
C PRO A 181 -10.92 -3.35 13.16
N VAL A 182 -11.34 -2.16 13.58
CA VAL A 182 -10.87 -1.54 14.84
C VAL A 182 -11.41 -2.26 16.08
N LYS A 183 -10.50 -2.59 17.01
CA LYS A 183 -10.81 -3.05 18.38
C LYS A 183 -10.69 -1.88 19.37
N ASN A 184 -11.38 -1.96 20.51
CA ASN A 184 -11.28 -0.93 21.57
C ASN A 184 -9.84 -0.68 22.03
N ALA A 185 -9.02 -1.73 22.09
CA ALA A 185 -7.60 -1.60 22.43
C ALA A 185 -6.84 -0.67 21.47
N HIS A 186 -7.14 -0.74 20.16
CA HIS A 186 -6.51 0.10 19.14
C HIS A 186 -6.92 1.56 19.30
N VAL A 187 -8.21 1.83 19.54
CA VAL A 187 -8.72 3.19 19.81
C VAL A 187 -8.05 3.77 21.05
N GLN A 188 -7.97 2.99 22.14
CA GLN A 188 -7.33 3.43 23.37
C GLN A 188 -5.84 3.73 23.17
N LYS A 189 -5.12 2.87 22.44
CA LYS A 189 -3.71 3.07 22.10
C LYS A 189 -3.51 4.38 21.32
N MET A 190 -4.32 4.63 20.29
CA MET A 190 -4.24 5.87 19.51
C MET A 190 -4.62 7.10 20.33
N HIS A 191 -5.65 6.99 21.17
CA HIS A 191 -6.09 8.08 22.05
C HIS A 191 -5.00 8.48 23.04
N VAL A 192 -4.31 7.51 23.65
CA VAL A 192 -3.16 7.78 24.55
C VAL A 192 -2.06 8.55 23.81
N GLU A 193 -1.75 8.18 22.57
CA GLU A 193 -0.75 8.88 21.77
C GLU A 193 -1.20 10.27 21.33
N GLU A 194 -2.47 10.45 20.94
CA GLU A 194 -3.07 11.76 20.66
C GLU A 194 -2.99 12.68 21.89
N MET A 195 -3.34 12.19 23.07
CA MET A 195 -3.26 12.94 24.32
C MET A 195 -1.82 13.28 24.72
N ARG A 196 -0.83 12.50 24.30
CA ARG A 196 0.60 12.84 24.50
C ARG A 196 1.05 13.95 23.55
N MET A 197 0.57 13.97 22.31
CA MET A 197 0.90 15.00 21.32
C MET A 197 0.23 16.36 21.62
N LEU A 198 -0.88 16.38 22.35
CA LEU A 198 -1.63 17.61 22.66
C LEU A 198 -1.20 18.31 23.95
N ARG A 199 -0.27 17.73 24.72
CA ARG A 199 0.30 18.34 25.94
C ARG A 199 1.25 19.48 25.60
#